data_AF-A0A109KIL6-F1
#
_entry.id   AF-A0A109KIL6-F1
#
_cell.length_a   1.000
_cell.length_b   1.000
_cell.length_c   1.000
_cell.angle_alpha   90.00
_cell.angle_beta   90.00
_cell.angle_gamma   90.00
#
_symmetry.space_group_name_H-M   'P 1'
#
loop_
_entity.id
_entity.type
_entity.pdbx_description
1 polymer ?
#
loop_
_entity_poly.entity_id
_entity_poly.type
_entity_poly.pdbx_seq_one_letter_code
_entity_poly.pdbx_strand_id
1 'polypeptide(L)'
;MTYLSSLLLEIPGVDHGFETSGNLTLPEGTLYCAQAHGTHIVDADQKRRDERPVADALFSRGAQGAIAVITADCLPVRLLRLINHL
;
A
#
# COMPACT_ATOMS: atom_id res chain seq x y z
N MET A 1 -2.21 13.00 -10.97
CA MET A 1 -1.45 12.24 -11.99
C MET A 1 -0.82 11.07 -11.26
N THR A 2 -1.03 9.85 -11.72
CA THR A 2 -0.53 8.64 -11.06
C THR A 2 0.75 8.18 -11.75
N TYR A 3 1.80 7.90 -10.99
CA TYR A 3 3.00 7.26 -11.50
C TYR A 3 2.88 5.75 -11.37
N LEU A 4 3.18 5.02 -12.45
CA LEU A 4 3.04 3.58 -12.54
C LEU A 4 4.42 2.96 -12.79
N SER A 5 4.66 1.77 -12.22
CA SER A 5 5.87 1.00 -12.49
C SER A 5 5.59 0.03 -13.62
N SER A 6 6.42 0.02 -14.67
CA SER A 6 6.30 -0.96 -15.77
C SER A 6 6.35 -2.41 -15.26
N LEU A 7 7.17 -2.69 -14.25
CA LEU A 7 7.30 -4.02 -13.65
C LEU A 7 6.00 -4.50 -12.98
N LEU A 8 5.25 -3.58 -12.38
CA LEU A 8 4.01 -3.92 -11.68
C LEU A 8 2.80 -3.90 -12.62
N LEU A 9 2.83 -3.10 -13.69
CA LEU A 9 1.77 -3.05 -14.70
C LEU A 9 1.57 -4.37 -15.44
N GLU A 10 2.61 -5.18 -15.55
CA GLU A 10 2.53 -6.51 -16.17
C GLU A 10 1.78 -7.54 -15.32
N ILE A 11 1.33 -7.18 -14.12
CA ILE A 11 0.71 -8.11 -13.17
C ILE A 11 -0.83 -7.96 -13.21
N PRO A 12 -1.56 -8.90 -13.83
CA PRO A 12 -2.99 -8.77 -14.02
C PRO A 12 -3.76 -8.79 -12.70
N GLY A 13 -4.78 -7.94 -12.60
CA GLY A 13 -5.70 -7.91 -11.46
C GLY A 13 -5.14 -7.21 -10.20
N VAL A 14 -4.01 -6.51 -10.31
CA VAL A 14 -3.41 -5.76 -9.19
C VAL A 14 -3.40 -4.27 -9.49
N ASP A 15 -4.36 -3.54 -8.95
CA ASP A 15 -4.38 -2.08 -9.01
C ASP A 15 -3.28 -1.49 -8.11
N HIS A 16 -2.46 -0.61 -8.68
CA HIS A 16 -1.35 0.02 -7.99
C HIS A 16 -0.99 1.36 -8.62
N GLY A 17 -0.32 2.21 -7.85
CA GLY A 17 0.20 3.48 -8.32
C GLY A 17 0.89 4.25 -7.20
N PHE A 18 1.74 5.19 -7.60
CA PHE A 18 2.27 6.24 -6.74
C PHE A 18 1.53 7.53 -7.07
N GLU A 19 0.66 7.96 -6.17
CA GLU A 19 -0.14 9.17 -6.32
C GLU A 19 0.67 10.44 -6.05
N THR A 20 0.18 11.57 -6.56
CA THR A 20 0.74 12.89 -6.26
C THR A 20 -0.16 13.66 -5.30
N SER A 21 0.39 14.70 -4.68
CA SER A 21 -0.36 15.64 -3.83
C SER A 21 -1.52 16.35 -4.55
N GLY A 22 -1.57 16.29 -5.89
CA GLY A 22 -2.73 16.75 -6.67
C GLY A 22 -3.95 15.83 -6.58
N ASN A 23 -3.81 14.63 -6.02
CA ASN A 23 -4.90 13.71 -5.71
C ASN A 23 -5.03 13.58 -4.20
N LEU A 24 -6.02 14.28 -3.63
CA LEU A 24 -6.26 14.31 -2.19
C LEU A 24 -7.15 13.15 -1.70
N THR A 25 -7.58 12.28 -2.61
CA THR A 25 -8.52 11.20 -2.33
C THR A 25 -7.83 9.84 -2.46
N LEU A 26 -7.88 9.06 -1.39
CA LEU A 26 -7.52 7.64 -1.44
C LEU A 26 -8.74 6.81 -1.83
N PRO A 27 -8.57 5.63 -2.45
CA PRO A 27 -9.65 4.66 -2.62
C PRO A 27 -10.40 4.42 -1.31
N GLU A 28 -11.71 4.19 -1.39
CA GLU A 28 -12.53 4.04 -0.20
C GLU A 28 -12.05 2.88 0.69
N GLY A 29 -11.89 3.20 1.98
CA GLY A 29 -11.41 2.25 2.98
C GLY A 29 -9.99 1.75 2.75
N THR A 30 -9.13 2.57 2.12
CA THR A 30 -7.68 2.36 2.10
C THR A 30 -7.13 2.37 3.52
N LEU A 31 -6.35 1.35 3.88
CA LEU A 31 -5.63 1.30 5.15
C LEU A 31 -4.24 1.94 5.00
N TYR A 32 -3.88 2.80 5.94
CA TYR A 32 -2.53 3.35 6.10
C TYR A 32 -2.20 3.52 7.58
N CYS A 33 -0.90 3.55 7.90
CA CYS A 33 -0.40 3.58 9.26
C CYS A 33 -0.22 5.00 9.81
N ALA A 34 -0.15 5.12 11.13
CA ALA A 34 0.46 6.25 11.80
C ALA A 34 1.99 6.08 11.75
N GLN A 35 2.60 6.51 10.64
CA GLN A 35 4.03 6.34 10.37
C GLN A 35 4.90 7.09 11.39
N ALA A 36 5.92 6.41 11.91
CA ALA A 36 6.78 6.89 12.99
C ALA A 36 8.28 6.82 12.64
N HIS A 37 8.61 6.60 11.36
CA HIS A 37 9.97 6.44 10.85
C HIS A 37 10.73 5.28 11.52
N GLY A 38 10.01 4.22 11.88
CA GLY A 38 10.55 2.98 12.40
C GLY A 38 10.64 1.87 11.36
N THR A 39 10.65 0.64 11.84
CA THR A 39 10.80 -0.58 11.02
C THR A 39 9.66 -1.56 11.18
N HIS A 40 8.60 -1.17 11.91
CA HIS A 40 7.46 -2.04 12.18
C HIS A 40 6.61 -2.22 10.92
N ILE A 41 6.21 -3.48 10.67
CA ILE A 41 5.37 -3.88 9.54
C ILE A 41 4.09 -4.52 10.08
N VAL A 42 2.95 -4.17 9.51
CA VAL A 42 1.64 -4.68 9.93
C VAL A 42 1.02 -5.57 8.85
N ASP A 43 0.43 -6.69 9.28
CA ASP A 43 -0.50 -7.49 8.46
C ASP A 43 -1.84 -6.75 8.37
N ALA A 44 -2.12 -6.17 7.21
CA ALA A 44 -3.33 -5.39 6.96
C ALA A 44 -4.60 -6.25 7.01
N ASP A 45 -4.50 -7.56 6.77
CA ASP A 45 -5.65 -8.48 6.77
C ASP A 45 -6.19 -8.70 8.20
N GLN A 46 -5.44 -8.30 9.23
CA GLN A 46 -5.81 -8.43 10.64
C GLN A 46 -6.26 -7.12 11.28
N LYS A 47 -6.41 -6.05 10.49
CA LYS A 47 -6.76 -4.71 10.98
C LYS A 47 -8.12 -4.28 10.47
N ARG A 48 -8.87 -3.57 11.31
CA ARG A 48 -10.07 -2.87 10.85
C ARG A 48 -9.65 -1.66 10.03
N ARG A 49 -10.46 -1.28 9.03
CA ARG A 49 -10.13 -0.19 8.10
C ARG A 49 -10.05 1.20 8.76
N ASP A 50 -10.73 1.38 9.88
CA ASP A 50 -10.71 2.59 10.70
C ASP A 50 -9.53 2.64 11.69
N GLU A 51 -8.79 1.55 11.87
CA GLU A 51 -7.57 1.54 12.66
C GLU A 51 -6.44 2.32 11.97
N ARG A 52 -5.57 2.90 12.80
CA ARG A 52 -4.32 3.55 12.38
C ARG A 52 -3.16 3.00 13.22
N PRO A 53 -2.69 1.77 12.96
CA PRO A 53 -1.61 1.18 13.73
C PRO A 53 -0.31 1.96 13.50
N VAL A 54 0.54 2.03 14.54
CA VAL A 54 1.88 2.63 14.44
C VAL A 54 2.80 1.65 13.73
N ALA A 55 3.18 1.97 12.50
CA ALA A 55 4.05 1.18 11.63
C ALA A 55 4.43 1.99 10.38
N ASP A 56 5.42 1.50 9.63
CA ASP A 56 5.98 2.20 8.47
C ASP A 56 5.85 1.38 7.17
N ALA A 57 5.36 0.16 7.28
CA ALA A 57 4.96 -0.66 6.15
C ALA A 57 3.74 -1.53 6.50
N LEU A 58 3.00 -1.90 5.45
CA LEU A 58 1.90 -2.83 5.52
C LEU A 58 2.10 -3.92 4.46
N PHE A 59 1.64 -5.12 4.75
CA PHE A 59 1.46 -6.16 3.73
C PHE A 59 0.04 -6.72 3.83
N SER A 60 -0.44 -7.25 2.72
CA SER A 60 -1.72 -7.95 2.63
C SER A 60 -1.55 -9.15 1.73
N ARG A 61 -2.24 -10.24 2.07
CA ARG A 61 -2.35 -11.47 1.27
C ARG A 61 -3.75 -11.62 0.70
N GLY A 62 -4.74 -10.89 1.23
CA GLY A 62 -6.13 -10.88 0.78
C GLY A 62 -6.50 -9.65 -0.06
N ALA A 63 -7.62 -9.73 -0.78
CA ALA A 63 -8.13 -8.63 -1.61
C ALA A 63 -9.02 -7.63 -0.83
N GLN A 64 -8.90 -7.56 0.51
CA GLN A 64 -9.90 -6.87 1.34
C GLN A 64 -9.84 -5.34 1.30
N GLY A 65 -8.97 -4.74 0.48
CA GLY A 65 -8.91 -3.29 0.28
C GLY A 65 -7.52 -2.82 -0.17
N ALA A 66 -7.42 -1.54 -0.53
CA ALA A 66 -6.13 -0.93 -0.83
C ALA A 66 -5.32 -0.68 0.45
N ILE A 67 -3.99 -0.81 0.35
CA ILE A 67 -3.04 -0.36 1.37
C ILE A 67 -2.21 0.79 0.80
N ALA A 68 -1.83 1.74 1.65
CA ALA A 68 -1.02 2.88 1.26
C ALA A 68 0.05 3.21 2.32
N VAL A 69 1.18 3.73 1.83
CA VAL A 69 2.16 4.46 2.62
C VAL A 69 2.10 5.91 2.19
N ILE A 70 2.10 6.84 3.14
CA ILE A 70 2.07 8.28 2.86
C ILE A 70 3.48 8.82 2.99
N THR A 71 3.87 9.66 2.05
CA THR A 71 5.20 10.26 2.04
C THR A 71 5.17 11.65 1.43
N ALA A 72 6.03 12.51 1.97
CA ALA A 72 6.59 13.68 1.32
C ALA A 72 8.10 13.57 1.53
N ASP A 73 8.87 13.34 0.47
CA ASP A 73 10.32 13.12 0.42
C ASP A 73 10.85 11.73 0.76
N CYS A 74 10.29 11.01 1.74
CA CYS A 74 10.71 9.64 2.02
C CYS A 74 10.44 8.72 0.82
N LEU A 75 11.29 7.72 0.58
CA LEU A 75 11.15 6.81 -0.56
C LEU A 75 10.03 5.79 -0.31
N PRO A 76 8.92 5.80 -1.08
CA PRO A 76 7.93 4.74 -1.01
C PRO A 76 8.43 3.52 -1.79
N VAL A 77 8.40 2.34 -1.18
CA VAL A 77 8.77 1.08 -1.82
C VAL A 77 7.55 0.16 -1.87
N ARG A 78 7.25 -0.39 -3.05
CA ARG A 78 6.18 -1.37 -3.25
C ARG A 78 6.77 -2.69 -3.69
N LEU A 79 6.42 -3.75 -2.97
CA LEU A 79 6.83 -5.12 -3.24
C LEU A 79 5.58 -5.95 -3.55
N LEU A 80 5.66 -6.81 -4.55
CA LEU A 80 4.62 -7.80 -4.83
C LEU A 80 5.28 -9.16 -5.04
N ARG A 81 4.68 -10.18 -4.44
CA ARG A 81 5.08 -11.58 -4.64
C ARG A 81 3.97 -12.31 -5.36
N LEU A 82 4.28 -12.82 -6.55
CA LEU A 82 3.43 -13.79 -7.25
C LEU A 82 3.63 -15.16 -6.60
N ILE A 83 2.54 -15.76 -6.13
CA ILE A 83 2.53 -17.13 -5.65
C ILE A 83 1.94 -17.99 -6.77
N ASN A 84 2.81 -18.55 -7.60
CA ASN A 84 2.38 -19.55 -8.56
C ASN A 84 2.04 -20.84 -7.79
N HIS A 85 0.78 -21.24 -7.82
CA HIS A 85 0.40 -22.62 -7.49
C HIS A 85 0.85 -23.51 -8.65
N LEU A 86 2.09 -23.99 -8.60
CA LEU A 86 2.50 -25.21 -9.30
C LEU A 86 2.27 -26.40 -8.38
#